data_AF-A0A0N4U2Q9-F1
#
_entry.id   AF-A0A0N4U2Q9-F1
#
_cell.length_a   1.000
_cell.length_b   1.000
_cell.length_c   1.000
_cell.angle_alpha   90.00
_cell.angle_beta   90.00
_cell.angle_gamma   90.00
#
_symmetry.space_group_name_H-M   'P 1'
#
loop_
_entity.id
_entity.type
_entity.pdbx_description
1 polymer ?
#
loop_
_entity_poly.entity_id
_entity_poly.type
_entity_poly.pdbx_seq_one_letter_code
_entity_poly.pdbx_strand_id
1 'polypeptide(L)'
;MENSAIHLYREREQKNWTERNTAIIQRIREASFEKDVAHLSYIHILDLHEDGVIKPHIDSIRYCGDVISGISLLSDAVLRLRHKDRKDELILDILIERRSLYRIGDFSRYEFTHEVLSKNESFFMGESVPRKRRISIICRDLPKTFVEAQKKLLEHFKNKK
;
A
#
# COMPACT_ATOMS: atom_id res chain seq x y z
N MET A 1 -20.35 -6.08 -14.35
CA MET A 1 -19.21 -6.84 -13.80
C MET A 1 -18.08 -5.86 -13.56
N GLU A 2 -18.05 -5.19 -12.40
CA GLU A 2 -16.94 -4.28 -12.06
C GLU A 2 -16.06 -4.99 -11.02
N ASN A 3 -15.16 -5.85 -11.52
CA ASN A 3 -14.23 -6.64 -10.72
C ASN A 3 -13.03 -5.83 -10.19
N SER A 4 -13.06 -4.50 -10.31
CA SER A 4 -12.01 -3.65 -9.74
C SER A 4 -12.18 -3.56 -8.22
N ALA A 5 -11.08 -3.78 -7.50
CA ALA A 5 -11.00 -3.55 -6.06
C ALA A 5 -11.19 -2.06 -5.71
N ILE A 6 -10.93 -1.15 -6.64
CA ILE A 6 -11.01 0.29 -6.42
C ILE A 6 -12.10 0.90 -7.31
N HIS A 7 -12.91 1.79 -6.75
CA HIS A 7 -13.98 2.53 -7.43
C HIS A 7 -13.76 4.05 -7.31
N LEU A 8 -14.07 4.78 -8.38
CA LEU A 8 -13.86 6.23 -8.54
C LEU A 8 -12.43 6.68 -8.18
N TYR A 9 -11.47 6.29 -9.02
CA TYR A 9 -10.06 6.59 -8.81
C TYR A 9 -9.34 6.91 -10.12
N ARG A 10 -8.16 7.52 -9.97
CA ARG A 10 -7.13 7.60 -11.00
C ARG A 10 -5.85 7.05 -10.38
N GLU A 11 -5.03 6.41 -11.17
CA GLU A 11 -3.74 5.92 -10.71
C GLU A 11 -2.65 6.16 -11.74
N ARG A 12 -1.41 6.18 -11.25
CA ARG A 12 -0.22 6.16 -12.08
C ARG A 12 0.91 5.49 -11.31
N GLU A 13 1.77 4.83 -12.05
CA GLU A 13 3.06 4.35 -11.59
C GLU A 13 4.17 5.31 -12.02
N GLN A 14 5.08 5.65 -11.10
CA GLN A 14 6.18 6.59 -11.37
C GLN A 14 7.52 6.04 -10.91
N LYS A 15 8.46 5.97 -11.86
CA LYS A 15 9.84 5.55 -11.60
C LYS A 15 10.77 6.74 -11.31
N ASN A 16 10.72 7.78 -12.13
CA ASN A 16 11.65 8.90 -12.07
C ASN A 16 11.07 10.04 -11.23
N TRP A 17 11.80 10.50 -10.22
CA TRP A 17 11.34 11.56 -9.31
C TRP A 17 12.34 12.71 -9.27
N THR A 18 11.85 13.92 -8.98
CA THR A 18 12.72 15.07 -8.72
C THR A 18 13.56 14.80 -7.48
N GLU A 19 14.73 15.42 -7.35
CA GLU A 19 15.62 15.25 -6.20
C GLU A 19 14.90 15.46 -4.85
N ARG A 20 14.07 16.51 -4.77
CA ARG A 20 13.24 16.81 -3.60
C ARG A 20 12.28 15.66 -3.25
N ASN A 21 11.63 15.06 -4.24
CA ASN A 21 10.69 13.97 -4.01
C ASN A 21 11.43 12.66 -3.70
N THR A 22 12.56 12.41 -4.36
CA THR A 22 13.44 11.27 -4.09
C THR A 22 13.88 11.24 -2.63
N ALA A 23 14.27 12.38 -2.05
CA ALA A 23 14.64 12.47 -0.65
C ALA A 23 13.48 12.09 0.30
N ILE A 24 12.23 12.48 -0.03
CA ILE A 24 11.05 12.12 0.76
C ILE A 24 10.75 10.62 0.62
N ILE A 25 10.81 10.08 -0.59
CA ILE A 25 10.62 8.66 -0.86
C ILE A 25 11.64 7.81 -0.11
N GLN A 26 12.90 8.27 -0.04
CA GLN A 26 13.93 7.57 0.70
C GLN A 26 13.61 7.51 2.20
N ARG A 27 13.10 8.61 2.78
CA ARG A 27 12.63 8.61 4.18
C ARG A 27 11.45 7.65 4.42
N ILE A 28 10.54 7.50 3.45
CA ILE A 28 9.45 6.50 3.53
C ILE A 28 10.05 5.09 3.61
N ARG A 29 11.03 4.81 2.74
CA ARG A 29 11.68 3.50 2.68
C ARG A 29 12.40 3.17 3.98
N GLU A 30 13.21 4.08 4.47
CA GLU A 30 13.95 3.92 5.74
C GLU A 30 13.04 3.75 6.95
N ALA A 31 11.88 4.41 6.95
CA ALA A 31 10.94 4.32 8.08
C ALA A 31 10.09 3.04 8.08
N SER A 32 9.88 2.40 6.92
CA SER A 32 8.90 1.32 6.79
C SER A 32 9.48 -0.05 6.46
N PHE A 33 10.69 -0.10 5.90
CA PHE A 33 11.23 -1.31 5.32
C PHE A 33 12.54 -1.71 5.98
N GLU A 34 12.83 -3.01 5.95
CA GLU A 34 14.12 -3.52 6.40
C GLU A 34 15.26 -2.97 5.54
N LYS A 35 16.44 -2.87 6.15
CA LYS A 35 17.65 -2.41 5.45
C LYS A 35 17.94 -3.34 4.26
N ASP A 36 18.35 -2.75 3.14
CA ASP A 36 18.76 -3.46 1.92
C ASP A 36 17.66 -4.30 1.25
N VAL A 37 16.39 -4.15 1.64
CA VAL A 37 15.28 -4.79 0.92
C VAL A 37 15.15 -4.20 -0.48
N ALA A 38 14.91 -5.08 -1.46
CA ALA A 38 14.70 -4.64 -2.83
C ALA A 38 13.29 -4.05 -2.97
N HIS A 39 13.16 -2.86 -3.54
CA HIS A 39 11.89 -2.18 -3.74
C HIS A 39 11.37 -2.30 -5.16
N LEU A 40 10.04 -2.22 -5.33
CA LEU A 40 9.47 -1.93 -6.65
C LEU A 40 10.04 -0.59 -7.15
N SER A 41 10.56 -0.61 -8.37
CA SER A 41 11.14 0.58 -9.01
C SER A 41 10.09 1.63 -9.33
N TYR A 42 8.86 1.19 -9.64
CA TYR A 42 7.73 2.05 -9.88
C TYR A 42 6.96 2.25 -8.58
N ILE A 43 6.80 3.51 -8.18
CA ILE A 43 6.03 3.90 -6.99
C ILE A 43 4.61 4.21 -7.42
N HIS A 44 3.64 3.67 -6.71
CA HIS A 44 2.24 3.80 -7.05
C HIS A 44 1.68 5.11 -6.47
N ILE A 45 1.10 5.94 -7.33
CA ILE A 45 0.36 7.14 -6.99
C ILE A 45 -1.12 6.84 -7.19
N LEU A 46 -1.89 6.82 -6.10
CA LEU A 46 -3.33 6.61 -6.13
C LEU A 46 -4.04 7.91 -5.79
N ASP A 47 -4.92 8.35 -6.69
CA ASP A 47 -5.78 9.52 -6.54
C ASP A 47 -7.24 9.06 -6.45
N LEU A 48 -7.73 8.97 -5.23
CA LEU A 48 -9.06 8.48 -4.90
C LEU A 48 -10.04 9.67 -4.78
N HIS A 49 -11.19 9.57 -5.46
CA HIS A 49 -12.25 10.56 -5.37
C HIS A 49 -12.82 10.65 -3.94
N GLU A 50 -13.54 11.73 -3.60
CA GLU A 50 -14.18 11.85 -2.28
C GLU A 50 -15.23 10.77 -2.01
N ASP A 51 -15.94 10.36 -3.06
CA ASP A 51 -16.86 9.21 -3.07
C ASP A 51 -16.17 7.89 -3.48
N GLY A 52 -14.85 7.91 -3.65
CA GLY A 52 -14.08 6.74 -4.02
C GLY A 52 -13.88 5.78 -2.87
N VAL A 53 -13.86 4.49 -3.19
CA VAL A 53 -13.77 3.38 -2.23
C VAL A 53 -12.73 2.39 -2.70
N ILE A 54 -11.95 1.87 -1.77
CA ILE A 54 -11.10 0.69 -1.98
C ILE A 54 -11.80 -0.45 -1.26
N LYS A 55 -12.36 -1.42 -1.99
CA LYS A 55 -13.06 -2.59 -1.46
C LYS A 55 -12.08 -3.53 -0.74
N PRO A 56 -12.57 -4.39 0.18
CA PRO A 56 -11.74 -5.38 0.87
C PRO A 56 -10.96 -6.26 -0.10
N HIS A 57 -9.64 -6.22 -0.01
CA HIS A 57 -8.76 -7.10 -0.80
C HIS A 57 -7.44 -7.37 -0.10
N ILE A 58 -6.77 -8.44 -0.52
CA ILE A 58 -5.37 -8.75 -0.16
C ILE A 58 -4.54 -8.53 -1.42
N ASP A 59 -3.51 -7.70 -1.33
CA ASP A 59 -2.62 -7.41 -2.46
C ASP A 59 -1.95 -8.71 -2.95
N SER A 60 -1.70 -8.83 -4.26
CA SER A 60 -1.14 -10.04 -4.84
C SER A 60 0.30 -10.28 -4.37
N ILE A 61 0.56 -11.48 -3.85
CA ILE A 61 1.92 -11.93 -3.48
C ILE A 61 2.87 -12.00 -4.69
N ARG A 62 2.34 -11.97 -5.92
CA ARG A 62 3.15 -11.99 -7.14
C ARG A 62 3.83 -10.64 -7.41
N TYR A 63 3.27 -9.55 -6.89
CA TYR A 63 3.69 -8.19 -7.24
C TYR A 63 4.07 -7.32 -6.04
N CYS A 64 3.77 -7.77 -4.82
CA CYS A 64 4.05 -7.04 -3.59
C CYS A 64 4.65 -8.00 -2.57
N GLY A 65 5.78 -7.61 -1.98
CA GLY A 65 6.42 -8.32 -0.87
C GLY A 65 5.70 -8.13 0.46
N ASP A 66 6.49 -8.17 1.54
CA ASP A 66 6.03 -8.25 2.92
C ASP A 66 5.47 -6.93 3.43
N VAL A 67 5.81 -5.80 2.80
CA VAL A 67 5.49 -4.46 3.30
C VAL A 67 4.85 -3.57 2.24
N ILE A 68 3.71 -2.99 2.60
CA ILE A 68 3.10 -1.86 1.90
C ILE A 68 3.24 -0.63 2.80
N SER A 69 3.78 0.44 2.27
CA SER A 69 3.92 1.71 2.98
C SER A 69 3.30 2.83 2.17
N GLY A 70 2.42 3.62 2.78
CA GLY A 70 1.72 4.70 2.10
C GLY A 70 1.78 6.02 2.86
N ILE A 71 1.94 7.13 2.15
CA ILE A 71 1.67 8.47 2.69
C ILE A 71 0.31 8.95 2.20
N SER A 72 -0.53 9.50 3.09
CA SER A 72 -1.71 10.26 2.68
C SER A 72 -1.39 11.75 2.56
N LEU A 73 -1.74 12.42 1.46
CA LEU A 73 -1.35 13.82 1.22
C LEU A 73 -2.47 14.85 1.43
N LEU A 74 -3.70 14.52 0.99
CA LEU A 74 -4.77 15.50 0.82
C LEU A 74 -5.87 15.43 1.88
N SER A 75 -6.20 14.23 2.38
CA SER A 75 -7.33 14.04 3.30
C SER A 75 -7.11 12.86 4.23
N ASP A 76 -7.83 12.87 5.34
CA ASP A 76 -7.91 11.77 6.28
C ASP A 76 -8.75 10.64 5.67
N ALA A 77 -8.51 9.40 6.10
CA ALA A 77 -9.30 8.25 5.72
C ALA A 77 -9.30 7.21 6.84
N VAL A 78 -10.32 6.36 6.86
CA VAL A 78 -10.32 5.17 7.70
C VAL A 78 -9.93 3.97 6.84
N LEU A 79 -8.82 3.33 7.20
CA LEU A 79 -8.40 2.04 6.66
C LEU A 79 -8.93 0.96 7.58
N ARG A 80 -9.72 0.03 7.04
CA ARG A 80 -10.19 -1.12 7.79
C ARG A 80 -9.42 -2.36 7.37
N LEU A 81 -8.97 -3.12 8.36
CA LEU A 81 -8.40 -4.44 8.21
C LEU A 81 -9.42 -5.48 8.69
N ARG A 82 -9.67 -6.53 7.90
CA ARG A 82 -10.49 -7.68 8.31
C ARG A 82 -9.77 -8.99 8.06
N HIS A 83 -9.68 -9.85 9.07
CA HIS A 83 -9.04 -11.16 8.93
C HIS A 83 -9.78 -12.00 7.89
N LYS A 84 -9.03 -12.64 6.98
CA LYS A 84 -9.59 -13.36 5.83
C LYS A 84 -10.55 -14.49 6.23
N ASP A 85 -10.29 -15.17 7.35
CA ASP A 85 -11.09 -16.30 7.85
C ASP A 85 -12.00 -15.95 9.05
N ARG A 86 -11.82 -14.78 9.67
CA ARG A 86 -12.53 -14.35 10.91
C ARG A 86 -13.09 -12.93 10.73
N LYS A 87 -13.78 -12.71 9.61
CA LYS A 87 -14.13 -11.38 9.06
C LYS A 87 -15.02 -10.51 9.96
N ASP A 88 -15.82 -11.16 10.81
CA ASP A 88 -16.77 -10.51 11.72
C ASP A 88 -16.24 -10.41 13.16
N GLU A 89 -15.13 -11.08 13.46
CA GLU A 89 -14.54 -11.13 14.81
C GLU A 89 -13.26 -10.30 14.91
N LEU A 90 -12.41 -10.34 13.87
CA LEU A 90 -11.11 -9.70 13.85
C LEU A 90 -11.12 -8.55 12.84
N ILE A 91 -11.54 -7.39 13.34
CA ILE A 91 -11.64 -6.14 12.58
C ILE A 91 -10.80 -5.08 13.31
N LEU A 92 -9.99 -4.34 12.54
CA LEU A 92 -9.22 -3.22 13.04
C LEU A 92 -9.41 -2.02 12.12
N ASP A 93 -9.90 -0.92 12.67
CA ASP A 93 -9.95 0.38 11.98
C ASP A 93 -8.73 1.21 12.36
N ILE A 94 -8.13 1.86 11.37
CA ILE A 94 -6.95 2.71 11.50
C ILE A 94 -7.28 4.07 10.88
N LEU A 95 -7.15 5.13 11.66
CA LEU A 95 -7.19 6.49 11.15
C LEU A 95 -5.89 6.79 10.40
N ILE A 96 -5.99 6.97 9.09
CA ILE A 96 -4.91 7.48 8.25
C ILE A 96 -5.11 8.99 8.12
N GLU A 97 -4.42 9.75 8.95
CA GLU A 97 -4.46 11.20 8.91
C GLU A 97 -3.79 11.75 7.63
N ARG A 98 -4.21 12.92 7.21
CA ARG A 98 -3.56 13.70 6.18
C ARG A 98 -2.13 14.01 6.61
N ARG A 99 -1.18 13.84 5.68
CA ARG A 99 0.28 13.98 5.88
C ARG A 99 0.86 12.95 6.85
N SER A 100 0.18 11.83 7.08
CA SER A 100 0.70 10.70 7.83
C SER A 100 1.31 9.63 6.91
N LEU A 101 2.18 8.82 7.50
CA LEU A 101 2.71 7.58 6.95
C LEU A 101 1.99 6.40 7.62
N TYR A 102 1.51 5.44 6.85
CA TYR A 102 1.00 4.17 7.35
C TYR A 102 1.75 3.00 6.73
N ARG A 103 1.87 1.90 7.49
CA ARG A 103 2.55 0.66 7.08
C ARG A 103 1.63 -0.53 7.34
N ILE A 104 1.48 -1.39 6.34
CA ILE A 104 0.87 -2.72 6.46
C ILE A 104 1.98 -3.73 6.18
N GLY A 105 2.26 -4.61 7.13
CA GLY A 105 3.40 -5.52 7.05
C GLY A 105 3.09 -6.91 7.59
N ASP A 106 3.82 -7.89 7.08
CA ASP A 106 3.91 -9.24 7.65
C ASP A 106 2.51 -9.88 7.78
N PHE A 107 2.12 -10.28 8.99
CA PHE A 107 0.83 -10.91 9.25
C PHE A 107 -0.36 -10.10 8.71
N SER A 108 -0.37 -8.78 8.95
CA SER A 108 -1.45 -7.90 8.46
C SER A 108 -1.53 -7.82 6.93
N ARG A 109 -0.40 -7.99 6.25
CA ARG A 109 -0.31 -7.94 4.78
C ARG A 109 -0.92 -9.19 4.12
N TYR A 110 -0.79 -10.35 4.75
CA TYR A 110 -1.17 -11.64 4.16
C TYR A 110 -2.50 -12.18 4.69
N GLU A 111 -2.85 -11.86 5.93
CA GLU A 111 -3.99 -12.47 6.63
C GLU A 111 -5.19 -11.53 6.74
N PHE A 112 -5.03 -10.24 6.44
CA PHE A 112 -6.10 -9.26 6.50
C PHE A 112 -6.37 -8.66 5.13
N THR A 113 -7.64 -8.66 4.74
CA THR A 113 -8.10 -7.73 3.72
C THR A 113 -7.93 -6.30 4.23
N HIS A 114 -7.60 -5.38 3.33
CA HIS A 114 -7.55 -3.96 3.63
C HIS A 114 -8.49 -3.19 2.70
N GLU A 115 -9.15 -2.18 3.24
CA GLU A 115 -10.12 -1.35 2.54
C GLU A 115 -10.04 0.10 3.02
N VAL A 116 -10.37 1.05 2.14
CA VAL A 116 -10.54 2.46 2.51
C VAL A 116 -12.03 2.76 2.46
N LEU A 117 -12.60 3.08 3.63
CA LEU A 117 -14.04 3.17 3.82
C LEU A 117 -14.67 4.32 3.02
N SER A 118 -15.91 4.08 2.60
CA SER A 118 -16.76 5.06 1.94
C SER A 118 -17.14 6.19 2.89
N LYS A 119 -17.61 7.32 2.35
CA LYS A 119 -18.11 8.45 3.15
C LYS A 119 -19.18 8.06 4.17
N ASN A 120 -20.02 7.09 3.83
CA ASN A 120 -21.12 6.63 4.68
C ASN A 120 -20.66 5.69 5.80
N GLU A 121 -19.44 5.15 5.71
CA GLU A 121 -18.89 4.18 6.68
C GLU A 121 -17.61 4.70 7.36
N SER A 122 -17.13 5.89 6.99
CA SER A 122 -15.90 6.51 7.49
C SER A 122 -16.08 7.03 8.92
N PHE A 123 -16.11 6.11 9.88
CA PHE A 123 -16.12 6.37 11.30
C PHE A 123 -14.85 5.80 11.95
N PHE A 124 -14.28 6.54 12.89
CA PHE A 124 -13.16 6.07 13.71
C PHE A 124 -13.45 6.39 15.16
N MET A 125 -13.42 5.35 16.01
CA MET A 125 -13.73 5.48 17.44
C MET A 125 -15.08 6.18 17.72
N GLY A 126 -16.09 5.91 16.88
CA GLY A 126 -17.44 6.49 16.99
C GLY A 126 -17.62 7.85 16.32
N GLU A 127 -16.53 8.54 15.97
CA GLU A 127 -16.56 9.86 15.34
C GLU A 127 -16.53 9.76 13.82
N SER A 128 -17.31 10.59 13.13
CA SER A 128 -17.28 10.66 11.67
C SER A 128 -15.99 11.31 11.19
N VAL A 129 -15.31 10.66 10.23
CA VAL A 129 -14.11 11.16 9.57
C VAL A 129 -14.50 11.65 8.18
N PRO A 130 -14.56 12.98 7.93
CA PRO A 130 -15.01 13.52 6.65
C PRO A 130 -14.12 13.08 5.48
N ARG A 131 -14.71 12.41 4.49
CA ARG A 131 -14.01 12.03 3.26
C ARG A 131 -13.93 13.20 2.28
N LYS A 132 -12.75 13.35 1.68
CA LYS A 132 -12.42 14.25 0.57
C LYS A 132 -11.46 13.52 -0.38
N ARG A 133 -11.22 14.07 -1.57
CA ARG A 133 -10.21 13.56 -2.52
C ARG A 133 -8.89 13.23 -1.79
N ARG A 134 -8.41 12.00 -1.96
CA ARG A 134 -7.21 11.48 -1.29
C ARG A 134 -6.17 11.12 -2.33
N ILE A 135 -5.00 11.75 -2.27
CA ILE A 135 -3.82 11.29 -3.00
C ILE A 135 -2.90 10.56 -2.03
N SER A 136 -2.48 9.35 -2.38
CA SER A 136 -1.45 8.62 -1.66
C SER A 136 -0.29 8.18 -2.54
N ILE A 137 0.90 8.19 -1.94
CA ILE A 137 2.13 7.66 -2.52
C ILE A 137 2.43 6.35 -1.81
N ILE A 138 2.46 5.25 -2.57
CA ILE A 138 2.54 3.89 -2.03
C ILE A 138 3.84 3.24 -2.52
N CYS A 139 4.69 2.88 -1.57
CA CYS A 139 5.90 2.11 -1.76
C CYS A 139 5.63 0.65 -1.36
N ARG A 140 6.24 -0.28 -2.09
CA ARG A 140 6.19 -1.72 -1.82
C ARG A 140 7.58 -2.32 -2.02
N ASP A 141 7.90 -3.34 -1.26
CA ASP A 141 9.05 -4.20 -1.50
C ASP A 141 8.74 -5.23 -2.59
N LEU A 142 9.81 -5.79 -3.16
CA LEU A 142 9.71 -6.89 -4.13
C LEU A 142 9.41 -8.20 -3.40
N PRO A 143 8.62 -9.11 -4.01
CA PRO A 143 8.45 -10.45 -3.48
C PRO A 143 9.80 -11.16 -3.29
N LYS A 144 10.01 -11.81 -2.14
CA LYS A 144 11.24 -12.56 -1.83
C LYS A 144 11.59 -13.60 -2.91
N THR A 145 10.58 -14.29 -3.44
CA THR A 145 10.73 -15.27 -4.52
C THR A 145 11.27 -14.66 -5.81
N PHE A 146 10.87 -13.43 -6.12
CA PHE A 146 11.37 -12.70 -7.29
C PHE A 146 12.83 -12.30 -7.10
N VAL A 147 13.18 -11.77 -5.92
CA VAL A 147 14.57 -11.41 -5.58
C VAL A 147 15.48 -12.63 -5.66
N GLU A 148 15.05 -13.77 -5.12
CA GLU A 148 15.81 -15.02 -5.16
C GLU A 148 16.00 -15.54 -6.58
N ALA A 149 14.96 -15.50 -7.42
CA ALA A 149 15.06 -15.88 -8.83
C ALA A 149 16.06 -15.00 -9.60
N GLN A 150 16.08 -13.69 -9.34
CA GLN A 150 17.05 -12.78 -9.94
C GLN A 150 18.48 -13.09 -9.51
N LYS A 151 18.72 -13.40 -8.24
CA LYS A 151 20.05 -13.80 -7.74
C LYS A 151 20.55 -15.07 -8.42
N LYS A 152 19.74 -16.13 -8.45
CA LYS A 152 20.07 -17.39 -9.13
C LYS A 152 20.39 -17.19 -10.62
N LEU A 153 19.61 -16.33 -11.29
CA LEU A 153 19.84 -16.02 -12.70
C LEU A 153 21.18 -15.29 -12.90
N LEU A 154 21.50 -14.31 -12.06
CA LEU A 154 22.77 -13.57 -12.11
C LEU A 154 23.97 -14.49 -11.83
N GLU A 155 23.87 -15.40 -10.87
CA GLU A 155 24.90 -16.40 -10.57
C GLU A 155 25.14 -17.35 -11.74
N HIS A 156 24.05 -17.82 -12.37
CA HIS A 156 24.14 -18.65 -13.58
C HIS A 156 24.90 -17.96 -14.72
N PHE A 157 24.69 -16.65 -14.93
CA PHE A 157 25.42 -15.90 -15.95
C PHE A 157 26.87 -15.60 -15.56
N LYS A 158 27.17 -15.45 -14.26
CA LYS A 158 28.55 -15.29 -13.78
C LYS A 158 29.37 -16.56 -13.99
N ASN A 159 28.79 -17.73 -13.74
CA ASN A 159 29.47 -19.02 -13.90
C ASN A 159 29.66 -19.46 -15.37
N LYS A 160 29.11 -18.72 -16.33
CA LYS A 160 29.30 -18.94 -17.77
C LYS A 160 30.41 -18.07 -18.38
N LYS A 161 31.02 -17.17 -17.61
CA LYS A 161 32.20 -16.39 -18.01
C LYS A 161 33.45 -17.02 -17.39
#